data_AF-A0A3E0QA38-F1
#
_entry.id   AF-A0A3E0QA38-F1
#
_cell.length_a   1.000
_cell.length_b   1.000
_cell.length_c   1.000
_cell.angle_alpha   90.00
_cell.angle_beta   90.00
_cell.angle_gamma   90.00
#
_symmetry.space_group_name_H-M   'P 1'
#
loop_
_entity.id
_entity.type
_entity.pdbx_description
1 polymer ?
#
loop_
_entity_poly.entity_id
_entity_poly.type
_entity_poly.pdbx_seq_one_letter_code
_entity_poly.pdbx_strand_id
1 'polypeptide(L)' 'MKINYSPKNNPRVIIIQKLYGYLINNEELIDFPKHRFKKFIKEVVNGSIERNDL' A
#
# COMPACT_ATOMS: atom_id res chain seq x y z
N MET A 1 23.36 -18.08 6.07
CA MET A 1 22.54 -17.79 4.87
C MET A 1 22.21 -16.31 4.89
N LYS A 2 22.69 -15.49 3.93
CA LYS A 2 22.32 -14.07 3.87
C LYS A 2 20.87 -13.99 3.36
N ILE A 3 19.97 -13.47 4.17
CA ILE A 3 18.59 -13.21 3.75
C ILE A 3 18.64 -12.00 2.82
N ASN A 4 18.47 -12.22 1.51
CA ASN A 4 18.34 -11.13 0.55
C ASN A 4 16.97 -10.47 0.75
N TYR A 5 16.93 -9.45 1.61
CA TYR A 5 15.74 -8.63 1.79
C TYR A 5 15.49 -7.80 0.53
N SER A 6 14.34 -8.00 -0.11
CA SER A 6 13.85 -7.13 -1.18
C SER A 6 12.67 -6.32 -0.67
N PRO A 7 12.80 -4.98 -0.52
CA PRO A 7 11.70 -4.15 -0.02
C PRO A 7 10.51 -4.10 -0.96
N LYS A 8 10.71 -4.39 -2.26
CA LYS A 8 9.69 -4.27 -3.31
C LYS A 8 8.47 -5.16 -3.09
N ASN A 9 8.64 -6.32 -2.47
CA ASN A 9 7.54 -7.26 -2.19
C ASN A 9 7.07 -7.21 -0.72
N ASN A 10 7.59 -6.27 0.07
CA ASN A 10 7.17 -6.14 1.46
C ASN A 10 5.81 -5.43 1.50
N PRO A 11 4.75 -6.05 2.06
CA PRO A 11 3.42 -5.46 2.06
C PRO A 11 3.35 -4.11 2.77
N ARG A 12 4.15 -3.89 3.84
CA ARG A 12 4.16 -2.62 4.57
C ARG A 12 4.77 -1.50 3.73
N VAL A 13 5.86 -1.79 3.00
CA VAL A 13 6.49 -0.82 2.09
C VAL A 13 5.52 -0.44 0.97
N ILE A 14 4.81 -1.43 0.40
CA ILE A 14 3.80 -1.19 -0.63
C ILE A 14 2.67 -0.30 -0.10
N ILE A 15 2.16 -0.56 1.11
CA ILE A 15 1.10 0.25 1.73
C ILE A 15 1.54 1.72 1.87
N ILE A 16 2.74 1.96 2.41
CA ILE A 16 3.27 3.32 2.61
C ILE A 16 3.43 4.04 1.26
N GLN A 17 3.96 3.36 0.23
CA GLN A 17 4.11 3.94 -1.11
C GLN A 17 2.77 4.32 -1.74
N LYS A 18 1.74 3.48 -1.58
CA LYS A 18 0.39 3.76 -2.10
C LYS A 18 -0.27 4.93 -1.37
N LEU A 19 -0.18 4.98 -0.04
CA LEU A 19 -0.70 6.11 0.74
C LEU A 19 0.04 7.41 0.43
N TYR A 20 1.37 7.37 0.30
CA TYR A 20 2.16 8.53 -0.09
C TYR A 20 1.74 9.06 -1.48
N GLY A 21 1.59 8.17 -2.47
CA GLY A 21 1.13 8.56 -3.81
C GLY A 21 -0.27 9.18 -3.77
N TYR A 22 -1.20 8.59 -3.02
CA TYR A 22 -2.56 9.10 -2.86
C TYR A 22 -2.60 10.53 -2.28
N LEU A 23 -1.79 10.79 -1.25
CA LEU A 23 -1.73 12.11 -0.59
C LEU A 23 -1.11 13.20 -1.48
N ILE A 24 -0.16 12.83 -2.36
CA ILE A 24 0.54 13.79 -3.22
C ILE A 24 -0.23 14.04 -4.53
N ASN A 25 -0.94 13.04 -5.04
CA ASN A 25 -1.61 13.12 -6.34
C ASN A 25 -3.10 13.48 -6.26
N ASN A 26 -3.57 14.03 -5.13
CA ASN A 26 -4.97 14.43 -4.91
C ASN A 26 -5.98 13.33 -5.29
N GLU A 27 -5.91 12.19 -4.61
CA GLU A 27 -6.92 11.12 -4.71
C GLU A 27 -6.92 10.32 -6.02
N GLU A 28 -5.74 10.15 -6.63
CA GLU A 28 -5.60 9.28 -7.80
C GLU A 28 -6.01 7.82 -7.52
N LEU A 29 -6.54 7.17 -8.55
CA LEU A 29 -7.10 5.82 -8.47
C LEU A 29 -6.03 4.79 -8.06
N ILE A 30 -6.21 4.18 -6.87
CA ILE A 30 -5.26 3.21 -6.32
C ILE A 30 -5.51 1.81 -6.88
N ASP A 31 -4.63 1.35 -7.78
CA ASP A 31 -4.62 -0.05 -8.21
C ASP A 31 -3.78 -0.96 -7.27
N PHE A 32 -4.24 -2.21 -7.11
CA PHE A 32 -3.65 -3.26 -6.30
C PHE A 32 -3.30 -4.49 -7.18
N PRO A 33 -2.06 -4.59 -7.70
CA PRO A 33 -1.65 -5.72 -8.54
C PRO A 33 -1.64 -7.05 -7.77
N LYS A 34 -1.47 -8.17 -8.49
CA LYS A 34 -1.47 -9.52 -7.90
C LYS A 34 -0.35 -9.66 -6.85
N HIS A 35 -0.73 -9.93 -5.61
CA HIS A 35 0.19 -10.11 -4.49
C HIS A 35 -0.39 -11.11 -3.48
N ARG A 36 0.46 -11.91 -2.81
CA ARG A 36 0.01 -12.88 -1.80
C ARG A 36 -0.78 -12.22 -0.67
N PHE A 37 -0.39 -11.00 -0.30
CA PHE A 37 -1.03 -10.19 0.74
C PHE A 37 -1.96 -9.11 0.18
N LYS A 38 -2.52 -9.29 -1.04
CA LYS A 38 -3.36 -8.26 -1.69
C LYS A 38 -4.54 -7.81 -0.83
N LYS A 39 -5.25 -8.74 -0.19
CA LYS A 39 -6.39 -8.42 0.70
C LYS A 39 -5.95 -7.48 1.84
N PHE A 40 -4.89 -7.84 2.54
CA PHE A 40 -4.31 -7.02 3.62
C PHE A 40 -3.88 -5.64 3.14
N ILE A 41 -3.15 -5.54 2.02
CA ILE A 41 -2.71 -4.26 1.46
C ILE A 41 -3.92 -3.38 1.12
N LYS A 42 -4.93 -3.96 0.46
CA LYS A 42 -6.15 -3.23 0.05
C LYS A 42 -6.93 -2.71 1.26
N GLU A 43 -7.18 -3.55 2.25
CA GLU A 43 -7.95 -3.19 3.45
C GLU A 43 -7.25 -2.09 4.26
N VAL A 44 -5.92 -2.17 4.42
CA VAL A 44 -5.17 -1.16 5.16
C VAL A 44 -5.12 0.17 4.42
N VAL A 45 -4.85 0.16 3.10
CA VAL A 45 -4.79 1.40 2.32
C VAL A 45 -6.15 2.09 2.30
N ASN A 46 -7.21 1.39 1.91
CA ASN A 46 -8.56 1.97 1.84
C ASN A 46 -9.05 2.43 3.23
N GLY A 47 -8.89 1.59 4.25
CA GLY A 47 -9.31 1.94 5.61
C GLY A 47 -8.46 3.03 6.27
N SER A 48 -7.29 3.39 5.71
CA SER A 48 -6.53 4.56 6.15
C SER A 48 -7.03 5.84 5.48
N ILE A 49 -7.40 5.75 4.20
CA ILE A 49 -7.96 6.86 3.43
C ILE A 49 -9.34 7.24 3.98
N GLU A 50 -10.24 6.25 4.13
CA GLU A 50 -11.59 6.46 4.67
C GLU A 50 -11.59 7.12 6.06
N ARG A 51 -10.55 6.86 6.88
CA ARG A 51 -10.42 7.48 8.20
C ARG A 51 -9.85 8.89 8.16
N ASN A 52 -9.15 9.27 7.10
CA ASN A 52 -8.61 10.61 6.94
C ASN A 52 -9.68 11.59 6.44
N ASP A 53 -10.75 11.07 5.81
CA ASP A 53 -11.90 11.85 5.35
C ASP A 53 -12.98 12.04 6.44
N LEU A 54 -12.84 11.39 7.60
CA LEU A 54 -13.70 11.55 8.80
C LEU A 54 -13.19 12.69 9.70
#